data_AF-A0A3Q0JKT2-F1
#
_entry.id   AF-A0A3Q0JKT2-F1
#
_cell.length_a   1.000
_cell.length_b   1.000
_cell.length_c   1.000
_cell.angle_alpha   90.00
_cell.angle_beta   90.00
_cell.angle_gamma   90.00
#
_symmetry.space_group_name_H-M   'P 1'
#
loop_
_entity.id
_entity.type
_entity.pdbx_description
1 polymer ?
#
loop_
_entity_poly.entity_id
_entity_poly.type
_entity_poly.pdbx_seq_one_letter_code
_entity_poly.pdbx_strand_id
1 'polypeptide(L)' 'LAVFPLYYNTIVFILSSGNALLRRLVRIGVLDESRMKLDYVLGLKIEDFLERRLQTQVFKLGLAKSIHHARVLIRQRHIR' A
#
# COMPACT_ATOMS: atom_id res chain seq x y z
N LEU A 1 -11.40 21.59 -32.98
CA LEU A 1 -12.26 20.38 -32.82
C LEU A 1 -11.50 19.07 -32.58
N ALA A 2 -10.19 18.97 -32.86
CA ALA A 2 -9.39 17.76 -32.57
C ALA A 2 -8.83 17.64 -31.13
N VAL A 3 -9.07 18.63 -30.26
CA VAL A 3 -8.59 18.63 -28.85
C VAL A 3 -9.49 17.82 -27.92
N PHE A 4 -10.78 17.67 -28.27
CA PHE A 4 -11.78 16.98 -27.46
C PHE A 4 -11.47 15.49 -27.17
N PRO A 5 -11.02 14.68 -28.16
CA PRO A 5 -10.67 13.28 -27.92
C PRO A 5 -9.40 13.12 -27.09
N LEU A 6 -8.44 14.03 -27.24
CA LEU A 6 -7.20 14.02 -26.46
C LEU A 6 -7.51 14.30 -24.99
N TYR A 7 -8.30 15.34 -24.72
CA TYR A 7 -8.71 15.70 -23.34
C TYR A 7 -9.49 14.56 -22.66
N TYR A 8 -10.39 13.91 -23.40
CA TYR A 8 -11.16 12.78 -22.87
C TYR A 8 -10.28 11.58 -22.54
N ASN A 9 -9.31 11.25 -23.41
CA ASN A 9 -8.35 10.18 -23.14
C ASN A 9 -7.46 10.50 -21.93
N THR A 10 -6.98 11.73 -21.78
CA THR A 10 -6.17 12.10 -20.61
C THR A 10 -7.00 12.04 -19.33
N ILE A 11 -8.25 12.53 -19.35
CA ILE A 11 -9.16 12.49 -18.19
C ILE A 11 -9.50 11.04 -17.80
N VAL A 12 -9.86 10.21 -18.78
CA VAL A 12 -10.16 8.78 -18.55
C VAL A 12 -8.93 8.03 -18.03
N PHE A 13 -7.74 8.35 -18.56
CA PHE A 13 -6.47 7.76 -18.10
C PHE A 13 -6.18 8.12 -16.63
N ILE A 14 -6.36 9.38 -16.24
CA ILE A 14 -6.17 9.83 -14.84
C ILE A 14 -7.16 9.12 -13.91
N LEU A 15 -8.43 9.00 -14.31
CA LEU A 15 -9.47 8.33 -13.53
C LEU A 15 -9.16 6.84 -13.32
N SER A 16 -8.69 6.16 -14.38
CA SER A 16 -8.28 4.75 -14.33
C SER A 16 -7.05 4.55 -13.43
N SER A 17 -6.08 5.45 -13.54
CA SER A 17 -4.85 5.44 -12.75
C SER A 17 -5.14 5.63 -11.26
N GLY A 18 -6.02 6.56 -10.90
CA GLY A 18 -6.44 6.79 -9.51
C GLY A 18 -7.15 5.57 -8.92
N ASN A 19 -8.06 4.96 -9.67
CA ASN A 19 -8.76 3.74 -9.24
C ASN A 19 -7.81 2.55 -9.08
N ALA A 20 -6.82 2.39 -9.96
CA ALA A 20 -5.81 1.35 -9.86
C ALA A 20 -4.93 1.52 -8.60
N LEU A 21 -4.57 2.77 -8.29
CA LEU A 21 -3.79 3.11 -7.09
C LEU A 21 -4.56 2.77 -5.81
N LEU A 22 -5.83 3.19 -5.72
CA LEU A 22 -6.70 2.86 -4.58
C LEU A 22 -6.83 1.34 -4.35
N ARG A 23 -7.06 0.57 -5.41
CA ARG A 23 -7.14 -0.91 -5.31
C ARG A 23 -5.83 -1.53 -4.79
N ARG A 24 -4.68 -0.97 -5.16
CA ARG A 24 -3.37 -1.45 -4.67
C ARG A 24 -3.17 -1.14 -3.19
N LEU A 25 -3.54 0.06 -2.74
CA LEU A 25 -3.43 0.45 -1.32
C LEU A 25 -4.31 -0.40 -0.41
N VAL A 26 -5.53 -0.72 -0.85
CA VAL A 26 -6.44 -1.62 -0.12
C VAL A 26 -5.88 -3.04 -0.04
N ARG A 27 -5.29 -3.55 -1.13
CA ARG A 27 -4.64 -4.88 -1.11
C ARG A 27 -3.46 -4.97 -0.15
N ILE A 28 -2.70 -3.89 0.01
CA ILE A 28 -1.59 -3.82 0.99
C ILE A 28 -2.15 -3.68 2.42
N GLY A 29 -3.40 -3.24 2.56
CA GLY A 29 -4.07 -3.02 3.84
C GLY A 29 -3.71 -1.68 4.49
N VAL A 30 -3.11 -0.74 3.76
CA VAL A 30 -2.80 0.58 4.33
C VAL A 30 -4.08 1.39 4.53
N LEU A 31 -5.06 1.24 3.64
CA LEU A 31 -6.39 1.84 3.74
C LEU A 31 -7.44 0.76 3.99
N ASP A 32 -8.43 1.11 4.81
CA ASP A 32 -9.66 0.36 4.99
C ASP A 32 -10.65 0.62 3.83
N GLU A 33 -11.50 -0.36 3.50
CA GLU A 33 -12.45 -0.27 2.38
C GLU A 33 -13.47 0.86 2.58
N SER A 34 -13.76 1.18 3.84
CA SER A 34 -14.63 2.30 4.23
C SER A 34 -14.06 3.69 3.87
N ARG A 35 -12.75 3.79 3.60
CA ARG A 35 -12.02 5.05 3.33
C ARG A 35 -11.41 5.12 1.94
N MET A 36 -12.05 4.51 0.93
CA MET A 36 -11.63 4.61 -0.49
C MET A 36 -11.88 6.01 -1.10
N LYS A 37 -11.34 7.07 -0.50
CA LYS A 37 -11.28 8.43 -1.10
C LYS A 37 -9.85 8.82 -1.39
N LEU A 38 -9.66 9.56 -2.48
CA LEU A 38 -8.34 10.03 -2.92
C LEU A 38 -7.68 10.96 -1.89
N ASP A 39 -8.48 11.70 -1.11
CA ASP A 39 -7.99 12.61 -0.07
C ASP A 39 -7.22 11.88 1.04
N TYR A 40 -7.61 10.65 1.38
CA TYR A 40 -6.91 9.86 2.40
C TYR A 40 -5.55 9.36 1.92
N VAL A 41 -5.35 9.24 0.60
CA VAL A 41 -4.05 8.87 0.02
C VAL A 41 -3.03 9.98 0.24
N LEU A 42 -3.45 11.24 0.21
CA LEU A 42 -2.58 12.39 0.44
C LEU A 42 -2.16 12.52 1.92
N GLY A 43 -2.95 11.99 2.86
CA GLY A 43 -2.67 12.00 4.29
C GLY A 43 -1.84 10.82 4.80
N LEU A 44 -1.39 9.92 3.92
CA LEU A 44 -0.65 8.72 4.29
C LEU A 44 0.70 9.05 4.92
N LYS A 45 0.99 8.42 6.05
CA LYS A 45 2.30 8.54 6.72
C LYS A 45 3.16 7.32 6.41
N ILE A 46 4.47 7.52 6.55
CA ILE A 46 5.47 6.45 6.36
C ILE A 46 5.28 5.33 7.38
N GLU A 47 4.80 5.68 8.58
CA GLU A 47 4.50 4.75 9.68
C GLU A 47 3.51 3.65 9.25
N ASP A 48 2.45 4.01 8.52
CA ASP A 48 1.42 3.08 8.05
C ASP A 48 2.02 2.00 7.12
N PHE A 49 3.01 2.39 6.31
CA PHE A 49 3.75 1.45 5.46
C PHE A 49 4.73 0.60 6.26
N LEU A 50 5.38 1.15 7.28
CA LEU A 50 6.30 0.41 8.14
C LEU A 50 5.57 -0.68 8.93
N GLU A 51 4.33 -0.46 9.34
CA GLU A 51 3.54 -1.48 10.03
C GLU A 51 3.20 -2.68 9.17
N ARG A 52 3.06 -2.50 7.85
CA ARG A 52 2.71 -3.57 6.90
C ARG A 52 3.90 -4.39 6.42
N ARG A 53 5.13 -4.06 6.85
CA ARG A 53 6.34 -4.83 6.48
C ARG A 53 6.32 -6.19 7.16
N LEU A 54 6.76 -7.24 6.45
CA LEU A 54 6.85 -8.60 7.00
C LEU A 54 7.63 -8.64 8.34
N GLN A 55 8.68 -7.83 8.46
CA GLN A 55 9.50 -7.75 9.67
C GLN A 55 8.72 -7.27 10.91
N THR A 56 7.89 -6.23 10.77
CA THR A 56 7.05 -5.68 11.85
C THR A 56 5.83 -6.56 12.09
N GLN A 57 5.26 -7.16 11.05
CA GLN A 57 4.19 -8.16 11.18
C GLN A 57 4.66 -9.39 11.98
N VAL A 58 5.81 -9.96 11.65
CA VAL A 58 6.42 -11.08 12.38
C VAL A 58 6.70 -10.73 13.85
N PHE A 59 7.12 -9.49 14.11
CA PHE A 59 7.31 -9.00 15.48
C PHE A 59 5.97 -8.85 16.22
N LYS A 60 4.94 -8.25 15.59
CA LYS A 60 3.59 -8.12 16.16
C LYS A 60 2.93 -9.48 16.42
N LEU A 61 3.22 -10.49 15.60
CA LEU A 61 2.75 -11.87 15.78
C LEU A 61 3.47 -12.64 16.91
N GLY A 62 4.48 -12.04 17.56
CA GLY A 62 5.19 -12.66 18.68
C GLY A 62 6.18 -13.76 18.27
N LEU A 63 6.40 -13.97 16.97
CA LEU A 63 7.32 -15.00 16.44
C LEU A 63 8.80 -14.62 16.66
N ALA A 64 9.09 -13.35 16.94
CA ALA A 64 10.43 -12.85 17.17
C ALA A 64 10.50 -11.95 18.41
N LYS A 65 11.54 -12.14 19.23
CA LYS A 65 11.84 -11.27 20.40
C LYS A 65 12.13 -9.80 20.07
N SER A 66 12.53 -9.47 18.84
CA SER A 66 12.89 -8.11 18.42
C SER A 66 12.78 -7.94 16.90
N ILE A 67 12.69 -6.71 16.42
CA ILE A 67 12.70 -6.34 15.00
C ILE A 67 13.96 -6.87 14.28
N HIS A 68 15.13 -6.85 14.93
CA HIS A 68 16.36 -7.40 14.35
C HIS A 68 16.31 -8.92 14.25
N HIS A 69 15.73 -9.59 15.25
CA HIS A 69 15.56 -11.04 15.24
C HIS A 69 14.59 -11.47 14.12
N ALA A 70 13.47 -10.76 13.94
CA ALA A 70 12.54 -11.00 12.85
C ALA A 70 13.25 -10.93 11.48
N ARG A 71 14.19 -10.01 11.30
CA ARG A 71 14.98 -9.88 10.06
C ARG A 71 15.85 -11.11 9.80
N VAL A 72 16.49 -11.63 10.84
CA VAL A 72 17.34 -12.83 10.74
C VAL A 72 16.50 -14.05 10.38
N LEU A 73 15.34 -14.24 11.04
CA LEU A 73 14.42 -15.35 10.76
C LEU A 73 13.92 -15.35 9.31
N ILE A 74 13.55 -14.17 8.79
CA ILE A 74 13.14 -14.01 7.39
C ILE A 74 14.32 -14.34 6.45
N ARG A 75 15.53 -13.84 6.73
CA ARG A 75 16.71 -14.09 5.88
C ARG A 75 17.07 -15.58 5.84
N GLN A 76 16.96 -16.26 6.97
CA GLN A 76 17.23 -17.69 7.10
C GLN A 76 16.08 -18.56 6.55
N ARG A 77 14.99 -17.97 6.03
CA ARG A 77 13.79 -18.67 5.50
C ARG A 77 13.03 -19.50 6.53
N HIS A 78 13.06 -19.13 7.81
CA HIS A 78 12.24 -19.77 8.84
C HIS A 78 10.76 -19.33 8.77
N ILE A 79 10.48 -18.28 8.00
CA ILE A 79 9.17 -17.68 7.83
C ILE A 79 8.91 -17.57 6.32
N ARG A 80 7.75 -18.08 5.88
CA ARG A 80 7.30 -18.10 4.49
C ARG A 80 6.14 -17.13 4.27
#